data_AF-A0A967YGJ8-F1
#
_entry.id   AF-A0A967YGJ8-F1
#
_cell.length_a   1.000
_cell.length_b   1.000
_cell.length_c   1.000
_cell.angle_alpha   90.00
_cell.angle_beta   90.00
_cell.angle_gamma   90.00
#
_symmetry.space_group_name_H-M   'P 1'
#
loop_
_entity.id
_entity.type
_entity.pdbx_description
1 polymer ?
#
loop_
_entity_poly.entity_id
_entity_poly.type
_entity_poly.pdbx_seq_one_letter_code
_entity_poly.pdbx_strand_id
1 'polypeptide(L)'
;LNALKERAANTTLACKSLKMNPELILRWELDNLLSISTVTAMCALDRRESRGGHARKDFPERKDDFNYHTLATMTEFAKVDLAKRAVDMSIFESKCEHYERFGIIERKY
;
A
#
# COMPACT_ATOMS: atom_id res chain seq x y z
N LEU A 1 -1.78 -7.27 -13.40
CA LEU A 1 -0.50 -6.57 -13.18
C LEU A 1 0.67 -7.26 -13.86
N ASN A 2 0.78 -8.60 -13.79
CA ASN A 2 1.83 -9.36 -14.51
C ASN A 2 1.89 -9.04 -16.01
N ALA A 3 0.75 -9.07 -16.71
CA ALA A 3 0.69 -8.70 -18.13
C ALA A 3 1.15 -7.26 -18.42
N LEU A 4 0.95 -6.31 -17.49
CA LEU A 4 1.45 -4.94 -17.64
C LEU A 4 2.97 -4.87 -17.44
N LYS A 5 3.51 -5.68 -16.53
CA LYS A 5 4.96 -5.79 -16.33
C LYS A 5 5.66 -6.39 -17.56
N GLU A 6 5.08 -7.41 -18.17
CA GLU A 6 5.58 -7.98 -19.42
C GLU A 6 5.57 -6.94 -20.55
N ARG A 7 4.48 -6.17 -20.69
CA ARG A 7 4.40 -5.09 -21.67
C ARG A 7 5.45 -4.01 -21.43
N ALA A 8 5.66 -3.60 -20.17
CA ALA A 8 6.67 -2.60 -19.82
C ALA A 8 8.10 -3.10 -20.09
N ALA A 9 8.37 -4.40 -19.92
CA ALA A 9 9.65 -5.01 -20.28
C ALA A 9 9.93 -4.94 -21.79
N ASN A 10 8.89 -4.96 -22.62
CA ASN A 10 9.00 -4.89 -24.08
C ASN A 10 9.03 -3.46 -24.65
N THR A 11 9.03 -2.41 -23.81
CA THR A 11 9.10 -1.02 -24.27
C THR A 11 10.52 -0.66 -24.71
N THR A 12 10.65 -0.10 -25.91
CA THR A 12 11.92 0.37 -26.47
C THR A 12 12.12 1.87 -26.27
N LEU A 13 13.36 2.28 -26.02
CA LEU A 13 13.73 3.69 -25.97
C LEU A 13 14.21 4.20 -27.33
N ALA A 14 13.61 5.28 -27.82
CA ALA A 14 14.00 5.95 -29.05
C ALA A 14 15.29 6.76 -28.87
N CYS A 15 15.39 7.52 -27.77
CA CYS A 15 16.56 8.34 -27.46
C CYS A 15 17.72 7.50 -26.92
N LYS A 16 18.88 7.56 -27.59
CA LYS A 16 20.12 6.85 -27.17
C LYS A 16 21.07 7.71 -26.33
N SER A 17 20.81 9.02 -26.21
CA SER A 17 21.60 9.88 -25.34
C SER A 17 21.38 9.52 -23.87
N LEU A 18 22.44 9.52 -23.07
CA LEU A 18 22.34 9.41 -21.62
C LEU A 18 22.20 10.79 -20.94
N LYS A 19 22.50 11.87 -21.65
CA LYS A 19 22.43 13.23 -21.11
C LYS A 19 20.97 13.70 -21.11
N MET A 20 20.46 14.01 -19.92
CA MET A 20 19.11 14.57 -19.71
C MET A 20 18.05 13.84 -20.53
N ASN A 21 17.99 12.50 -20.42
CA ASN A 21 17.06 11.69 -21.18
C ASN A 21 15.77 11.44 -20.37
N PRO A 22 14.68 12.20 -20.60
CA PRO A 22 13.43 12.01 -19.88
C PRO A 22 12.79 10.65 -20.17
N GLU A 23 12.99 10.10 -21.37
CA GLU A 23 12.46 8.79 -21.77
C GLU A 23 13.03 7.67 -20.89
N LEU A 24 14.32 7.75 -20.58
CA LEU A 24 15.00 6.81 -19.68
C LEU A 24 14.46 6.92 -18.25
N ILE A 25 14.25 8.13 -17.74
CA ILE A 25 13.69 8.36 -16.40
C ILE A 25 12.27 7.84 -16.30
N LEU A 26 11.40 8.19 -17.25
CA LEU A 26 10.01 7.70 -17.30
C LEU A 26 9.94 6.18 -17.37
N ARG A 27 10.86 5.54 -18.11
CA ARG A 27 10.94 4.08 -18.17
C ARG A 27 11.30 3.48 -16.81
N TRP A 28 12.18 4.10 -16.04
CA TRP A 28 12.52 3.66 -14.69
C TRP A 28 11.36 3.89 -13.71
N GLU A 29 10.72 5.05 -13.77
CA GLU A 29 9.55 5.38 -12.95
C GLU A 29 8.37 4.42 -13.21
N LEU A 30 8.19 4.00 -14.46
CA LEU A 30 7.18 2.99 -14.81
C LEU A 30 7.39 1.68 -14.03
N ASP A 31 8.63 1.21 -13.87
CA ASP A 31 8.91 0.00 -13.09
C ASP A 31 8.64 0.19 -11.59
N ASN A 32 8.94 1.38 -11.07
CA ASN A 32 8.66 1.74 -9.68
C ASN A 32 7.14 1.76 -9.42
N LEU A 33 6.37 2.38 -10.33
CA LEU A 33 4.91 2.43 -10.25
C LEU A 33 4.27 1.04 -10.34
N LEU A 34 4.76 0.17 -11.23
CA LEU A 34 4.29 -1.21 -11.33
C LEU A 34 4.56 -2.00 -10.04
N SER A 35 5.70 -1.77 -9.40
CA SER A 35 6.05 -2.41 -8.13
C SER A 35 5.12 -1.95 -7.00
N ILE A 36 4.96 -0.64 -6.84
CA ILE A 36 4.10 -0.06 -5.78
C ILE A 36 2.64 -0.45 -5.98
N SER A 37 2.13 -0.39 -7.21
CA SER A 37 0.75 -0.78 -7.52
C SER A 37 0.48 -2.25 -7.23
N THR A 38 1.44 -3.14 -7.50
CA THR A 38 1.33 -4.57 -7.19
C THR A 38 1.27 -4.82 -5.69
N VAL A 39 2.19 -4.22 -4.92
CA VAL A 39 2.18 -4.31 -3.46
C VAL A 39 0.87 -3.76 -2.89
N THR A 40 0.43 -2.60 -3.37
CA THR A 40 -0.80 -1.94 -2.91
C THR A 40 -2.03 -2.80 -3.17
N ALA A 41 -2.15 -3.36 -4.38
CA ALA A 41 -3.26 -4.23 -4.75
C ALA A 41 -3.31 -5.51 -3.89
N MET A 42 -2.16 -6.13 -3.63
CA MET A 42 -2.08 -7.32 -2.77
C MET A 42 -2.46 -7.00 -1.31
N CYS A 43 -1.96 -5.89 -0.76
CA CYS A 43 -2.33 -5.41 0.57
C CYS A 43 -3.84 -5.14 0.69
N ALA A 44 -4.43 -4.48 -0.32
CA ALA A 44 -5.86 -4.20 -0.36
C ALA A 44 -6.71 -5.47 -0.48
N LEU A 45 -6.22 -6.48 -1.19
CA LEU A 45 -6.88 -7.78 -1.34
C LEU A 45 -6.90 -8.57 -0.01
N ASP A 46 -5.78 -8.60 0.70
CA ASP A 46 -5.65 -9.27 2.01
C ASP A 46 -6.48 -8.58 3.11
N ARG A 47 -6.55 -7.24 3.08
CA ARG A 47 -7.29 -6.45 4.08
C ARG A 47 -8.81 -6.50 3.86
N ARG A 48 -9.46 -7.46 4.54
CA ARG A 48 -10.92 -7.73 4.49
C ARG A 48 -11.73 -6.90 5.51
N GLU A 49 -11.55 -5.59 5.47
CA GLU A 49 -12.35 -4.59 6.20
C GLU A 49 -12.47 -3.32 5.35
N SER A 50 -13.23 -2.33 5.84
CA SER A 50 -13.22 -0.96 5.32
C SER A 50 -12.79 0.03 6.41
N ARG A 51 -11.81 0.89 6.10
CA ARG A 51 -11.25 1.88 7.02
C ARG A 51 -10.65 3.06 6.26
N GLY A 52 -11.19 4.26 6.48
CA GLY A 52 -10.68 5.48 5.84
C GLY A 52 -10.75 5.41 4.32
N GLY A 53 -9.61 5.60 3.63
CA GLY A 53 -9.53 5.53 2.16
C GLY A 53 -9.60 4.13 1.56
N HIS A 54 -9.54 3.06 2.36
CA HIS A 54 -9.74 1.69 1.92
C HIS A 54 -11.19 1.27 2.15
N ALA A 55 -11.97 1.12 1.07
CA ALA A 55 -13.39 0.76 1.14
C ALA A 55 -13.70 -0.45 0.26
N ARG A 56 -14.33 -1.45 0.86
CA ARG A 56 -14.69 -2.71 0.22
C ARG A 56 -16.18 -2.98 0.34
N LYS A 57 -16.83 -3.24 -0.80
CA LYS A 57 -18.28 -3.55 -0.83
C LYS A 57 -18.62 -4.88 -0.16
N ASP A 58 -17.70 -5.84 -0.20
CA ASP A 58 -17.86 -7.15 0.41
C ASP A 58 -17.42 -7.20 1.88
N PHE A 59 -16.72 -6.17 2.36
CA PHE A 59 -16.37 -5.98 3.77
C PHE A 59 -16.57 -4.50 4.18
N PRO A 60 -17.81 -4.01 4.26
CA PRO A 60 -18.10 -2.58 4.42
C PRO A 60 -17.81 -2.03 5.81
N GLU A 61 -17.71 -2.91 6.81
CA GLU A 61 -17.51 -2.52 8.21
C GLU A 61 -16.02 -2.47 8.59
N ARG A 62 -15.71 -1.60 9.56
CA ARG A 62 -14.40 -1.60 10.23
C ARG A 62 -14.33 -2.81 11.16
N LYS A 63 -13.21 -3.54 11.14
CA LYS A 63 -12.99 -4.68 12.04
C LYS A 63 -11.78 -4.44 12.92
N ASP A 64 -11.95 -4.63 14.23
CA ASP A 64 -10.89 -4.35 15.20
C ASP A 64 -9.71 -5.33 15.08
N ASP A 65 -9.94 -6.55 14.59
CA ASP A 65 -8.89 -7.53 14.26
C ASP A 65 -7.87 -6.99 13.24
N PHE A 66 -8.27 -6.02 12.42
CA PHE A 66 -7.41 -5.36 11.45
C PHE A 66 -6.71 -4.11 12.01
N ASN A 67 -6.72 -3.89 13.33
CA ASN A 67 -6.01 -2.78 13.98
C ASN A 67 -4.49 -2.98 14.05
N TYR A 68 -3.88 -3.14 12.88
CA TYR A 68 -2.45 -3.27 12.66
C TYR A 68 -2.06 -2.58 11.35
N HIS A 69 -0.79 -2.21 11.27
CA HIS A 69 -0.14 -1.80 10.02
C HIS A 69 0.19 -3.03 9.18
N THR A 70 -0.24 -3.02 7.93
CA THR A 70 0.23 -3.99 6.94
C THR A 70 1.63 -3.59 6.50
N LEU A 71 2.59 -4.48 6.71
CA LEU A 71 3.94 -4.37 6.18
C LEU A 71 4.03 -5.30 4.97
N ALA A 72 4.60 -4.82 3.87
CA ALA A 72 4.75 -5.61 2.67
C ALA A 72 6.19 -5.54 2.19
N THR A 73 6.73 -6.71 1.85
CA THR A 73 8.06 -6.85 1.26
C THR A 73 7.90 -7.58 -0.07
N MET A 74 8.60 -7.12 -1.10
CA MET A 74 8.57 -7.73 -2.42
C MET A 74 10.01 -7.89 -2.90
N THR A 75 10.54 -9.10 -2.77
CA THR A 75 11.90 -9.46 -3.18
C THR A 75 11.96 -9.75 -4.68
N GLU A 76 10.91 -10.35 -5.22
CA GLU A 76 10.71 -10.60 -6.64
C GLU A 76 9.36 -10.04 -7.08
N PHE A 77 9.24 -9.61 -8.35
CA PHE A 77 8.01 -9.01 -8.84
C PHE A 77 6.81 -9.95 -8.64
N ALA A 78 5.74 -9.42 -8.05
CA ALA A 78 4.51 -10.13 -7.69
C ALA A 78 4.62 -11.18 -6.57
N LYS A 79 5.81 -11.47 -6.03
CA LYS A 79 5.97 -12.23 -4.78
C LYS A 79 5.98 -11.27 -3.59
N VAL A 80 4.79 -11.02 -3.04
CA VAL A 80 4.60 -10.08 -1.92
C VAL A 80 4.40 -10.86 -0.63
N ASP A 81 5.35 -10.70 0.29
CA ASP A 81 5.25 -11.20 1.66
C ASP A 81 4.60 -10.14 2.54
N LEU A 82 3.53 -10.53 3.24
CA LEU A 82 2.79 -9.65 4.13
C LEU A 82 3.11 -9.97 5.58
N ALA A 83 3.52 -8.95 6.32
CA ALA A 83 3.69 -8.98 7.76
C ALA A 83 2.76 -7.97 8.44
N LYS A 84 2.54 -8.14 9.73
CA LYS A 84 1.66 -7.28 10.52
C LYS A 84 2.46 -6.66 11.65
N ARG A 85 2.26 -5.37 11.88
CA ARG A 85 2.78 -4.66 13.05
C ARG A 85 1.64 -4.03 13.80
N ALA A 86 1.52 -4.34 15.10
CA ALA A 86 0.48 -3.76 15.94
C ALA A 86 0.53 -2.22 15.91
N VAL A 87 -0.64 -1.59 15.96
CA VAL A 87 -0.74 -0.14 16.20
C VAL A 87 -0.31 0.12 17.63
N ASP A 88 0.51 1.15 17.84
CA ASP A 88 0.88 1.60 19.17
C ASP A 88 -0.33 2.29 19.82
N MET A 89 -0.83 1.68 20.90
CA MET A 89 -1.98 2.17 21.67
C MET A 89 -1.56 2.79 23.02
N SER A 90 -0.26 2.99 23.26
CA SER A 90 0.27 3.47 24.54
C SER A 90 -0.37 4.77 25.03
N ILE A 91 -0.67 5.71 24.12
CA ILE A 91 -1.35 6.98 24.45
C ILE A 91 -2.76 6.71 24.99
N PHE A 92 -3.51 5.81 24.37
CA PHE A 92 -4.84 5.44 24.83
C PHE A 92 -4.78 4.69 26.18
N GLU A 93 -3.81 3.79 26.32
CA GLU A 93 -3.61 2.97 27.53
C GLU A 93 -3.13 3.78 28.74
N SER A 94 -2.40 4.88 28.50
CA SER A 94 -1.88 5.78 29.56
C SER A 94 -2.98 6.40 30.43
N LYS A 95 -4.21 6.52 29.91
CA LYS A 95 -5.35 7.19 30.56
C LYS A 95 -5.04 8.61 31.06
N CYS A 96 -4.07 9.29 30.44
CA CYS A 96 -3.75 10.68 30.69
C CYS A 96 -4.83 11.63 30.12
N GLU A 97 -4.68 12.94 30.32
CA GLU A 97 -5.65 13.91 29.78
C GLU A 97 -5.89 13.72 28.28
N HIS A 98 -7.17 13.75 27.88
CA HIS A 98 -7.64 13.58 26.50
C HIS A 98 -7.36 12.21 25.83
N TYR A 99 -6.98 11.17 26.58
CA TYR A 99 -6.72 9.82 26.06
C TYR A 99 -7.89 9.25 25.22
N GLU A 100 -9.13 9.60 25.56
CA GLU A 100 -10.36 9.14 24.91
C GLU A 100 -10.39 9.43 23.39
N ARG A 101 -9.68 10.47 22.95
CA ARG A 101 -9.55 10.84 21.53
C ARG A 101 -8.74 9.83 20.71
N PHE A 102 -7.91 9.04 21.39
CA PHE A 102 -6.99 8.07 20.77
C PHE A 102 -7.52 6.64 20.83
N GLY A 103 -8.72 6.43 21.38
CA GLY A 103 -9.40 5.14 21.38
C GLY A 103 -10.00 4.76 20.03
N ILE A 104 -10.52 3.53 19.96
CA ILE A 104 -11.26 3.04 18.81
C ILE A 104 -12.69 3.64 18.84
N ILE A 105 -12.82 4.86 18.33
CA ILE A 105 -14.09 5.60 18.27
C ILE A 105 -14.76 5.47 16.90
N GLU A 106 -16.09 5.59 16.85
CA GLU A 106 -16.82 5.72 15.59
C GLU A 106 -16.49 7.07 14.95
N ARG A 107 -16.23 7.09 13.63
CA ARG A 107 -15.96 8.32 12.87
C ARG A 107 -17.14 8.64 11.96
N LYS A 108 -17.92 9.64 12.34
CA LYS A 108 -18.99 10.26 11.54
C LYS A 108 -18.68 11.76 11.46
N TYR A 109 -18.82 12.34 10.27
CA TYR A 109 -18.58 13.76 9.99
C TYR A 109 -19.90 14.45 9.67
#